data_AF-A0A842VYW7-F1
#
_entry.id   AF-A0A842VYW7-F1
#
_cell.length_a   1.000
_cell.length_b   1.000
_cell.length_c   1.000
_cell.angle_alpha   90.00
_cell.angle_beta   90.00
_cell.angle_gamma   90.00
#
_symmetry.space_group_name_H-M   'P 1'
#
loop_
_entity.id
_entity.type
_entity.pdbx_description
1 polymer ?
#
loop_
_entity_poly.entity_id
_entity_poly.type
_entity_poly.pdbx_seq_one_letter_code
_entity_poly.pdbx_strand_id
1 'polypeptide(L)'
;MMFYGNEFRVLSGVIKKIQKQSVKIKFNSDYSEGKVFSVPKNIIKSKIILKKNIPQRFKVPVWYLKRNRVIPINDNLYMKQKNT
;
A
#
# COMPACT_ATOMS: atom_id res chain seq x y z
N MET A 1 6.60 7.14 -22.47
CA MET A 1 5.47 7.16 -21.51
C MET A 1 5.68 5.98 -20.57
N MET A 2 6.03 6.19 -19.29
CA MET A 2 6.27 5.06 -18.38
C MET A 2 4.97 4.28 -18.21
N PHE A 3 4.91 3.07 -18.77
CA PHE A 3 3.89 2.09 -18.46
C PHE A 3 4.11 1.69 -17.00
N TYR A 4 3.50 2.42 -16.07
CA TYR A 4 3.20 1.89 -14.74
C TYR A 4 2.17 0.79 -14.97
N GLY A 5 2.65 -0.34 -15.49
CA GLY A 5 1.86 -1.51 -15.82
C GLY A 5 1.18 -2.03 -14.56
N ASN A 6 0.41 -3.08 -14.74
CA ASN A 6 -0.36 -3.78 -13.73
C ASN A 6 0.49 -4.43 -12.60
N GLU A 7 1.56 -3.78 -12.16
CA GLU A 7 2.35 -4.18 -11.00
C GLU A 7 1.54 -3.91 -9.73
N PHE A 8 1.41 -4.95 -8.93
CA PHE A 8 0.79 -4.89 -7.62
C PHE A 8 1.82 -5.27 -6.57
N ARG A 9 1.87 -4.51 -5.48
CA ARG A 9 2.62 -4.89 -4.28
C ARG A 9 1.65 -5.44 -3.25
N VAL A 10 2.09 -6.46 -2.53
CA VAL A 10 1.38 -6.94 -1.34
C VAL A 10 2.00 -6.23 -0.14
N LEU A 11 1.19 -5.48 0.59
CA LEU A 11 1.59 -4.82 1.83
C LEU A 11 0.71 -5.29 2.98
N SER A 12 1.31 -5.54 4.13
CA SER A 12 0.56 -5.73 5.37
C SER A 12 0.04 -4.39 5.86
N GLY A 13 -1.19 -4.37 6.37
CA GLY A 13 -1.75 -3.15 6.95
C GLY A 13 -2.95 -3.44 7.82
N VAL A 14 -3.50 -2.39 8.41
CA VAL A 14 -4.65 -2.46 9.31
C VAL A 14 -5.71 -1.46 8.86
N ILE A 15 -6.97 -1.91 8.69
CA ILE A 15 -8.09 -1.00 8.43
C ILE A 15 -8.42 -0.22 9.70
N LYS A 16 -8.35 1.11 9.61
CA LYS A 16 -8.75 2.03 10.69
C LYS A 16 -10.17 2.56 10.51
N LYS A 17 -10.61 2.81 9.27
CA LYS A 17 -11.98 3.26 8.97
C LYS A 17 -12.46 2.65 7.66
N ILE A 18 -13.73 2.27 7.61
CA ILE A 18 -14.38 1.77 6.38
C ILE A 18 -15.34 2.86 5.92
N GLN A 19 -15.24 3.25 4.66
CA GLN A 19 -16.14 4.19 3.99
C GLN A 19 -16.90 3.45 2.88
N LYS A 20 -17.87 4.12 2.25
CA LYS A 20 -18.71 3.51 1.20
C LYS A 20 -17.86 3.00 0.03
N GLN A 21 -16.96 3.83 -0.50
CA GLN A 21 -16.14 3.54 -1.69
C GLN A 21 -14.65 3.30 -1.40
N SER A 22 -14.17 3.61 -0.20
CA SER A 22 -12.77 3.50 0.19
C SER A 22 -12.61 2.88 1.59
N VAL A 23 -11.39 2.48 1.91
CA VAL A 23 -10.97 2.04 3.25
C VAL A 23 -9.73 2.82 3.66
N LYS A 24 -9.72 3.31 4.90
CA LYS A 24 -8.56 3.94 5.50
C LYS A 24 -7.65 2.87 6.08
N ILE A 25 -6.49 2.67 5.48
CA ILE A 25 -5.51 1.64 5.83
C ILE A 25 -4.26 2.30 6.40
N LYS A 26 -3.82 1.83 7.56
CA LYS A 26 -2.48 2.08 8.08
C LYS A 26 -1.58 0.95 7.55
N PHE A 27 -0.70 1.24 6.60
CA PHE A 27 0.24 0.23 6.10
C PHE A 27 1.33 -0.02 7.14
N ASN A 28 1.78 -1.26 7.26
CA ASN A 28 2.94 -1.65 8.04
C ASN A 28 4.14 -1.65 7.10
N SER A 29 4.60 -0.45 6.75
CA SER A 29 5.76 -0.24 5.90
C SER A 29 6.65 0.82 6.55
N ASP A 30 7.96 0.58 6.54
CA ASP A 30 8.95 1.48 7.14
C ASP A 30 8.87 2.90 6.55
N TYR A 31 8.40 3.02 5.30
CA TYR A 31 8.22 4.28 4.58
C TYR A 31 6.98 5.07 4.97
N SER A 32 6.05 4.45 5.70
CA SER A 32 4.71 4.99 5.88
C SER A 32 4.49 5.70 7.22
N GLU A 33 5.50 5.76 8.12
CA GLU A 33 5.50 6.51 9.40
C GLU A 33 4.14 6.49 10.16
N GLY A 34 3.45 5.36 10.12
CA GLY A 34 2.13 5.22 10.74
C GLY A 34 0.99 6.09 10.16
N LYS A 35 1.20 6.70 8.99
CA LYS A 35 0.17 7.43 8.23
C LYS A 35 -0.95 6.50 7.79
N VAL A 36 -2.15 7.07 7.71
CA VAL A 36 -3.36 6.37 7.30
C VAL A 36 -3.76 6.84 5.91
N PHE A 37 -3.82 5.90 4.97
CA PHE A 37 -4.11 6.18 3.56
C PHE A 37 -5.53 5.77 3.21
N SER A 38 -6.23 6.62 2.45
CA SER A 38 -7.57 6.32 1.95
C SER A 38 -7.48 5.55 0.64
N VAL A 39 -7.55 4.22 0.70
CA VAL A 39 -7.42 3.34 -0.46
C VAL A 39 -8.81 3.02 -1.03
N PRO A 40 -9.09 3.36 -2.30
CA PRO A 40 -10.32 2.97 -2.96
C PRO A 40 -10.51 1.45 -3.00
N LYS A 41 -11.72 0.95 -2.79
CA LYS A 41 -12.00 -0.50 -2.75
C LYS A 41 -11.76 -1.17 -4.11
N ASN A 42 -12.01 -0.46 -5.21
CA ASN A 42 -11.86 -0.96 -6.58
C ASN A 42 -10.41 -1.25 -7.00
N ILE A 43 -9.42 -0.58 -6.39
CA ILE A 43 -8.01 -0.80 -6.69
C ILE A 43 -7.40 -1.93 -5.85
N ILE A 44 -8.04 -2.33 -4.75
CA ILE A 44 -7.58 -3.44 -3.92
C ILE A 44 -7.97 -4.76 -4.60
N LYS A 45 -6.97 -5.55 -4.98
CA LYS A 45 -7.19 -6.83 -5.69
C LYS A 45 -7.18 -8.06 -4.77
N SER A 46 -6.78 -7.91 -3.50
CA SER A 46 -6.85 -9.01 -2.53
C SER A 46 -8.25 -9.15 -1.94
N LYS A 47 -8.62 -10.38 -1.57
CA LYS A 47 -9.77 -10.61 -0.67
C LYS A 47 -9.47 -9.92 0.65
N ILE A 48 -10.22 -8.86 0.98
CA ILE A 48 -10.08 -8.13 2.24
C ILE A 48 -11.21 -8.49 3.19
N ILE A 49 -10.87 -8.66 4.46
CA ILE A 49 -11.86 -8.78 5.52
C ILE A 49 -12.22 -7.34 5.92
N LEU A 50 -13.49 -6.97 5.79
CA LEU A 50 -14.01 -5.65 6.16
C LEU A 50 -14.21 -5.52 7.68
N LYS A 51 -13.20 -5.92 8.47
CA LYS A 51 -13.15 -5.74 9.92
C LYS A 51 -12.08 -4.71 10.27
N LYS A 52 -12.40 -3.83 11.23
CA LYS A 52 -11.47 -2.81 11.73
C LYS A 52 -10.41 -3.46 12.62
N ASN A 53 -9.22 -2.86 12.68
CA ASN A 53 -8.12 -3.25 13.55
C ASN A 53 -7.55 -4.67 13.37
N ILE A 54 -7.88 -5.37 12.27
CA ILE A 54 -7.27 -6.66 11.93
C ILE A 54 -6.10 -6.44 10.95
N PRO A 55 -4.90 -6.97 11.24
CA PRO A 55 -3.80 -6.98 10.30
C PRO A 55 -4.11 -7.92 9.14
N GLN A 56 -4.00 -7.41 7.91
CA GLN A 56 -4.25 -8.21 6.71
C GLN A 56 -3.37 -7.75 5.54
N ARG A 57 -3.25 -8.62 4.53
CA ARG A 57 -2.45 -8.37 3.33
C ARG A 57 -3.30 -7.70 2.25
N PHE A 58 -2.84 -6.54 1.78
CA PHE A 58 -3.48 -5.76 0.74
C PHE A 58 -2.66 -5.82 -0.54
N LYS A 59 -3.28 -6.30 -1.63
CA LYS A 59 -2.70 -6.24 -2.97
C LYS A 59 -3.15 -4.94 -3.65
N VAL A 60 -2.24 -3.98 -3.76
CA VAL A 60 -2.52 -2.61 -4.23
C VAL A 60 -1.57 -2.26 -5.38
N PRO A 61 -2.01 -1.49 -6.39
CA PRO A 61 -1.15 -1.10 -7.50
C PRO A 61 0.07 -0.30 -7.04
N VAL A 62 1.23 -0.59 -7.62
CA VAL A 62 2.49 0.09 -7.32
C VAL A 62 2.40 1.59 -7.61
N TRP A 63 1.77 2.00 -8.72
CA TRP A 63 1.58 3.42 -9.04
C TRP A 63 0.83 4.18 -7.94
N TYR A 64 -0.17 3.53 -7.32
CA TYR A 64 -0.94 4.15 -6.25
C TYR A 64 -0.08 4.30 -5.00
N LEU A 65 0.69 3.28 -4.67
CA LEU A 65 1.59 3.29 -3.53
C LEU A 65 2.69 4.35 -3.69
N LYS A 66 3.28 4.48 -4.88
CA LYS A 66 4.28 5.53 -5.19
C LYS A 66 3.68 6.92 -5.17
N ARG A 67 2.50 7.12 -5.79
CA ARG A 67 1.78 8.41 -5.80
C ARG A 67 1.47 8.90 -4.39
N ASN A 68 1.10 7.98 -3.50
CA ASN A 68 0.80 8.30 -2.10
C ASN A 68 2.03 8.22 -1.18
N ARG A 69 3.24 8.03 -1.72
CA ARG A 69 4.49 7.88 -0.95
C ARG A 69 4.40 6.80 0.14
N VAL A 70 3.60 5.75 -0.09
CA VAL A 70 3.56 4.55 0.76
C VAL A 70 4.83 3.72 0.56
N ILE A 71 5.40 3.78 -0.64
CA ILE A 71 6.68 3.19 -1.01
C ILE A 71 7.50 4.25 -1.78
N PRO A 72 8.84 4.16 -1.80
CA PRO A 72 9.68 5.09 -2.53
C PRO A 72 9.39 5.05 -4.03
N ILE A 73 9.52 6.22 -4.68
CA ILE A 73 9.31 6.37 -6.13
C ILE A 73 10.39 5.57 -6.90
N ASN A 74 11.60 5.52 -6.35
CA ASN A 74 12.72 4.70 -6.81
C ASN A 74 13.03 3.56 -5.83
N ASP A 75 12.74 2.31 -6.21
CA ASP A 75 13.17 1.11 -5.44
C ASP A 75 14.72 0.93 -5.48
N ASN A 76 15.42 1.56 -6.44
CA ASN A 76 16.86 1.40 -6.68
C ASN A 76 17.80 1.94 -5.57
N LEU A 77 17.31 2.72 -4.62
CA LEU A 77 18.16 3.26 -3.54
C LEU A 77 18.37 2.27 -2.37
N TYR A 78 17.51 1.27 -2.21
CA TYR A 78 17.56 0.36 -1.06
C TYR A 78 18.26 -0.98 -1.32
N MET A 79 18.51 -1.34 -2.58
CA MET A 79 19.33 -2.53 -2.90
C MET A 79 20.83 -2.28 -2.75
N LYS A 80 21.29 -1.02 -2.67
CA LYS A 80 22.71 -0.69 -2.46
C LYS A 80 23.16 -0.66 -1.00
N GLN A 81 22.25 -0.58 -0.03
CA GLN A 81 22.65 -0.46 1.39
C GLN A 81 22.75 -1.78 2.15
N LYS A 82 22.36 -2.93 1.56
CA LYS A 82 22.47 -4.24 2.22
C LYS A 82 23.69 -5.08 1.81
N ASN A 83 24.54 -4.57 0.90
CA ASN A 83 25.75 -5.25 0.42
C ASN A 83 27.05 -4.50 0.80
N THR A 84 27.05 -3.80 1.93
CA THR A 84 28.28 -3.25 2.53
C THR A 84 28.33 -3.65 3.99
#